data_AF-A0A947HTM4-F1
#
_entry.id   AF-A0A947HTM4-F1
#
_cell.length_a   1.000
_cell.length_b   1.000
_cell.length_c   1.000
_cell.angle_alpha   90.00
_cell.angle_beta   90.00
_cell.angle_gamma   90.00
#
_symmetry.space_group_name_H-M   'P 1'
#
loop_
_entity.id
_entity.type
_entity.pdbx_description
1 polymer ?
#
loop_
_entity_poly.entity_id
_entity_poly.type
_entity_poly.pdbx_seq_one_letter_code
_entity_poly.pdbx_strand_id
1 'polypeptide(L)' 'KGATGNVATEDVVYLLHGLGIHTGIDLDALVNAGAFISGALGRKPVSRVANALLAKRTTH' A
#
# COMPACT_ATOMS: atom_id res chain seq x y z
N LYS A 1 -22.62 -1.64 -4.40
CA LYS A 1 -22.05 -0.88 -3.27
C LYS A 1 -21.79 -1.88 -2.14
N GLY A 2 -20.62 -2.54 -2.14
CA GLY A 2 -20.23 -3.50 -1.11
C GLY A 2 -19.32 -2.83 -0.07
N ALA A 3 -19.30 -3.35 1.15
CA ALA A 3 -18.33 -2.95 2.18
C ALA A 3 -16.91 -3.08 1.61
N THR A 4 -16.01 -2.17 1.96
CA THR A 4 -14.67 -1.98 1.37
C THR A 4 -13.69 -3.15 1.54
N GLY A 5 -14.17 -4.32 1.98
CA GLY A 5 -13.33 -5.48 2.30
C GLY A 5 -12.40 -5.19 3.48
N ASN A 6 -11.36 -6.01 3.62
CA ASN A 6 -10.33 -5.80 4.62
C ASN A 6 -9.63 -4.45 4.41
N VAL A 7 -9.17 -3.84 5.51
CA VAL A 7 -8.29 -2.66 5.43
C VAL A 7 -6.99 -3.05 4.71
N ALA A 8 -6.48 -2.17 3.85
CA ALA A 8 -5.22 -2.42 3.17
C ALA A 8 -4.06 -2.35 4.17
N THR A 9 -3.18 -3.34 4.14
CA THR A 9 -2.08 -3.46 5.10
C THR A 9 -1.13 -2.26 5.02
N GLU A 10 -0.89 -1.73 3.83
CA GLU A 10 -0.05 -0.55 3.61
C GLU A 10 -0.59 0.69 4.33
N ASP A 11 -1.92 0.87 4.35
CA ASP A 11 -2.56 2.02 5.00
C ASP A 11 -2.40 1.93 6.53
N VAL A 12 -2.46 0.71 7.09
CA VAL A 12 -2.24 0.47 8.53
C VAL A 12 -0.77 0.64 8.89
N VAL A 13 0.16 0.06 8.12
CA VAL A 13 1.60 0.17 8.38
C VAL A 13 2.06 1.62 8.29
N TYR A 14 1.59 2.37 7.29
CA TYR A 14 1.88 3.79 7.15
C TYR A 14 1.41 4.61 8.36
N LEU A 15 0.19 4.35 8.86
CA LEU A 15 -0.31 4.98 10.06
C LEU A 15 0.59 4.66 11.27
N LEU A 16 0.92 3.39 11.48
CA LEU A 16 1.76 2.98 12.61
C LEU A 16 3.14 3.62 12.56
N HIS A 17 3.77 3.64 11.38
CA HIS A 17 5.05 4.34 11.18
C HIS A 17 4.93 5.84 11.44
N GLY A 18 3.87 6.50 10.99
CA GLY A 18 3.60 7.92 11.26
C GLY A 18 3.37 8.23 12.75
N LEU A 19 2.92 7.25 13.53
CA LEU A 19 2.80 7.33 14.99
C LEU A 19 4.11 6.97 15.73
N GLY A 20 5.19 6.63 15.00
CA GLY A 20 6.46 6.19 15.59
C GLY A 20 6.43 4.76 16.13
N ILE A 21 5.41 3.96 15.79
CA ILE A 21 5.29 2.57 16.22
C ILE A 21 6.10 1.68 15.26
N HIS A 22 7.08 0.97 15.82
CA HIS A 22 7.89 0.03 15.07
C HIS A 22 7.11 -1.26 14.75
N THR A 23 6.98 -1.59 13.47
CA THR A 23 6.27 -2.79 13.00
C THR A 23 7.20 -3.89 12.49
N GLY A 24 8.47 -3.58 12.23
CA GLY A 24 9.41 -4.49 11.54
C GLY A 24 9.11 -4.69 10.05
N ILE A 25 8.15 -3.94 9.49
CA ILE A 25 7.76 -4.03 8.08
C ILE A 25 8.42 -2.92 7.28
N ASP A 26 9.07 -3.28 6.19
CA ASP A 26 9.49 -2.35 5.14
C ASP A 26 8.29 -1.99 4.27
N LEU A 27 7.89 -0.71 4.33
CA LEU A 27 6.72 -0.20 3.60
C LEU A 27 6.95 -0.21 2.08
N ASP A 28 8.15 0.09 1.59
CA ASP A 28 8.44 0.12 0.16
C ASP A 28 8.42 -1.29 -0.44
N ALA A 29 8.96 -2.27 0.29
CA ALA A 29 8.88 -3.67 -0.09
C ALA A 29 7.43 -4.18 -0.10
N LEU A 30 6.63 -3.79 0.90
CA LEU A 30 5.21 -4.13 0.96
C LEU A 30 4.43 -3.55 -0.23
N VAL A 31 4.67 -2.28 -0.57
CA VAL A 31 4.05 -1.63 -1.74
C VAL A 31 4.44 -2.34 -3.04
N ASN A 32 5.69 -2.79 -3.17
CA ASN A 32 6.12 -3.56 -4.34
C ASN A 32 5.37 -4.90 -4.47
N ALA A 33 5.20 -5.62 -3.36
CA ALA A 33 4.43 -6.86 -3.34
C ALA A 33 2.95 -6.63 -3.69
N GLY A 34 2.34 -5.59 -3.11
CA GLY A 34 0.97 -5.19 -3.40
C GLY A 34 0.77 -4.77 -4.87
N ALA A 35 1.71 -4.03 -5.44
CA ALA A 35 1.72 -3.65 -6.86
C ALA A 35 1.85 -4.87 -7.78
N PHE A 36 2.75 -5.81 -7.45
CA PHE A 36 2.96 -7.05 -8.20
C PHE A 36 1.67 -7.86 -8.33
N ILE A 37 1.01 -8.18 -7.20
CA ILE A 37 -0.23 -8.98 -7.25
C ILE A 37 -1.38 -8.21 -7.89
N SER A 38 -1.46 -6.90 -7.69
CA SER A 38 -2.49 -6.07 -8.31
C SER A 38 -2.35 -6.07 -9.84
N GLY A 39 -1.12 -5.93 -10.34
CA GLY A 39 -0.79 -6.05 -11.76
C GLY A 39 -1.14 -7.42 -12.34
N ALA A 40 -0.80 -8.50 -11.64
CA ALA A 40 -1.17 -9.87 -12.04
C ALA A 40 -2.70 -10.08 -12.11
N LEU A 41 -3.47 -9.39 -11.28
CA LEU A 41 -4.93 -9.40 -11.27
C LEU A 41 -5.57 -8.36 -12.22
N GLY A 42 -4.76 -7.60 -12.96
CA GLY A 42 -5.25 -6.57 -13.89
C GLY A 42 -5.99 -5.41 -13.23
N ARG A 43 -5.72 -5.13 -11.95
CA ARG A 43 -6.37 -4.04 -11.20
C ARG A 43 -5.35 -3.20 -10.44
N LYS A 44 -5.75 -1.99 -10.02
CA LYS A 44 -4.89 -1.15 -9.16
C LYS A 44 -4.94 -1.64 -7.70
N PRO A 45 -3.88 -1.40 -6.91
CA PRO A 45 -3.94 -1.58 -5.46
C PRO A 45 -5.10 -0.79 -4.86
N VAL A 46 -5.74 -1.34 -3.82
CA VAL A 46 -6.83 -0.66 -3.10
C VAL A 46 -6.32 0.32 -2.04
N SER A 47 -5.07 0.16 -1.59
CA SER A 47 -4.42 1.07 -0.63
C SER A 47 -4.25 2.47 -1.22
N ARG A 48 -4.59 3.50 -0.44
CA ARG A 48 -4.31 4.89 -0.84
C ARG A 48 -2.82 5.19 -0.78
N VAL A 49 -2.14 4.68 0.24
CA VAL A 49 -0.69 4.86 0.42
C VAL A 49 0.08 4.24 -0.73
N ALA A 50 -0.23 3.00 -1.12
CA ALA A 50 0.43 2.33 -2.24
C ALA A 50 0.26 3.13 -3.53
N ASN A 51 -0.96 3.57 -3.85
CA ASN A 51 -1.21 4.38 -5.04
C ASN A 51 -0.44 5.71 -5.03
N ALA A 52 -0.37 6.40 -3.89
CA ALA A 52 0.37 7.65 -3.76
C ALA A 52 1.88 7.45 -3.95
N LEU A 53 2.46 6.42 -3.32
CA LEU A 53 3.88 6.10 -3.44
C LEU A 53 4.26 5.68 -4.86
N LEU A 54 3.44 4.84 -5.50
CA LEU A 54 3.65 4.44 -6.90
C LEU A 54 3.58 5.64 -7.86
N ALA A 55 2.61 6.55 -7.68
CA ALA A 55 2.51 7.76 -8.49
C ALA A 55 3.70 8.71 -8.29
N LYS A 56 4.19 8.83 -7.05
CA LYS A 56 5.40 9.62 -6.75
C LYS A 56 6.63 9.07 -7.48
N ARG A 57 6.76 7.74 -7.60
CA ARG A 57 7.88 7.07 -8.30
C ARG A 57 7.86 7.29 -9.82
N THR A 58 6.69 7.44 -10.44
CA THR A 58 6.58 7.69 -11.89
C THR A 58 6.80 9.16 -12.30
N THR A 59 6.83 10.08 -11.33
CA THR A 59 6.95 11.52 -11.59
C THR A 59 8.40 12.03 -11.40
N HIS A 60 9.33 11.14 -11.13
CA HIS A 60 10.78 11.37 -11.07
C HIS A 60 11.48 10.52 -12.13
#